data_AF-A0A413YRQ5-F1
#
_entry.id   AF-A0A413YRQ5-F1
#
_cell.length_a   1.000
_cell.length_b   1.000
_cell.length_c   1.000
_cell.angle_alpha   90.00
_cell.angle_beta   90.00
_cell.angle_gamma   90.00
#
_symmetry.space_group_name_H-M   'P 1'
#
loop_
_entity.id
_entity.type
_entity.pdbx_description
1 polymer ?
#
loop_
_entity_poly.entity_id
_entity_poly.type
_entity_poly.pdbx_seq_one_letter_code
_entity_poly.pdbx_strand_id
1 'polypeptide(L)'
;MLAEQVLALIIFISMFILIVLDKIERHYVTLGCGALTLIGVFGIIMRSPEAVISILNLRSIFTSGFWYQSGAAEEAVTGINWSTIIFIAGMMIMVEVMAAAGFFRWLCMLLAKAVHYRTRALFITFMIMSFGLAMFIDSITVILFLAAVSIELAKLLKFNPVPMILSEIFCANLGGSATMCGDPPNIIIGTSLNFSFSTFITHTGLIAVISLVFIVVYFLIAYRKELESSPDIDKLAESMPSPAETITNRRDFALSCVIFVCAVVMLVTHALTGLTVAFIGLVIAIFSLIVSGRKALHMLKSIDYKTLLFFLGLFIVVGGLEQTGILEIIAAFIGRVSKGNLKLMVAIIIIISAFASALIDNIPFAATMVPVIKSLAATQGVDLSVLAWALSMGTDVGGSATPIGASANVVGTSVAAKNGYMIGWGRYCRTAVPATIIVVLISMVCIFVRYC
;
A
#
# COMPACT_ATOMS: atom_id res chain seq x y z
N MET A 1 -10.58 -18.13 -27.79
CA MET A 1 -10.54 -18.19 -26.32
C MET A 1 -11.40 -19.35 -25.88
N LEU A 2 -10.94 -20.11 -24.89
CA LEU A 2 -11.70 -21.20 -24.27
C LEU A 2 -12.83 -20.63 -23.39
N ALA A 3 -13.85 -21.41 -23.08
CA ALA A 3 -15.04 -20.92 -22.37
C ALA A 3 -14.72 -20.43 -20.95
N GLU A 4 -13.80 -21.11 -20.27
CA GLU A 4 -13.25 -20.77 -18.97
C GLU A 4 -12.51 -19.42 -18.99
N GLN A 5 -11.76 -19.13 -20.06
CA GLN A 5 -11.09 -17.84 -20.24
C GLN A 5 -12.12 -16.72 -20.39
N VAL A 6 -13.13 -16.92 -21.24
CA VAL A 6 -14.18 -15.91 -21.44
C VAL A 6 -14.91 -15.62 -20.14
N LEU A 7 -15.30 -16.66 -19.38
CA LEU A 7 -16.01 -16.47 -18.12
C LEU A 7 -15.12 -15.80 -17.06
N ALA A 8 -13.88 -16.24 -16.88
CA ALA A 8 -12.96 -15.64 -15.91
C ALA A 8 -12.69 -14.16 -16.23
N LEU A 9 -12.52 -13.82 -17.51
CA LEU A 9 -12.33 -12.44 -17.95
C LEU A 9 -13.58 -11.59 -17.71
N ILE A 10 -14.77 -12.12 -17.98
CA ILE A 10 -16.04 -11.42 -17.71
C ILE A 10 -16.20 -11.15 -16.21
N ILE A 11 -15.97 -12.16 -15.36
CA ILE A 11 -16.06 -12.02 -13.90
C ILE A 11 -15.08 -10.95 -13.43
N PHE A 12 -13.84 -11.01 -13.91
CA PHE A 12 -12.80 -10.04 -13.56
C PHE A 12 -13.17 -8.62 -13.98
N ILE A 13 -13.49 -8.38 -15.25
CA ILE A 13 -13.88 -7.04 -15.74
C ILE A 13 -15.10 -6.52 -14.98
N SER A 14 -16.09 -7.39 -14.71
CA SER A 14 -17.27 -7.03 -13.93
C SER A 14 -16.91 -6.62 -12.51
N MET A 15 -15.98 -7.34 -11.87
CA MET A 15 -15.45 -6.99 -10.55
C MET A 15 -14.86 -5.57 -10.56
N PHE A 16 -14.03 -5.22 -11.55
CA PHE A 16 -13.46 -3.87 -11.67
C PHE A 16 -14.52 -2.80 -11.87
N ILE A 17 -15.45 -3.02 -12.78
CA ILE A 17 -16.52 -2.05 -13.04
C ILE A 17 -17.33 -1.80 -11.76
N LEU A 18 -17.69 -2.87 -11.03
CA LEU A 18 -18.44 -2.76 -9.79
C LEU A 18 -17.66 -2.05 -8.68
N ILE A 19 -16.34 -2.28 -8.57
CA ILE A 19 -15.46 -1.57 -7.63
C ILE A 19 -15.41 -0.08 -7.98
N VAL A 20 -15.20 0.27 -9.26
CA VAL A 20 -15.09 1.66 -9.72
C VAL A 20 -16.41 2.43 -9.57
N LEU A 21 -17.54 1.76 -9.75
CA LEU A 21 -18.86 2.37 -9.55
C LEU A 21 -19.16 2.71 -8.10
N ASP A 22 -18.44 2.12 -7.14
CA ASP A 22 -18.53 2.38 -5.69
C ASP A 22 -19.97 2.32 -5.12
N LYS A 23 -20.86 1.56 -5.78
CA LYS A 23 -22.27 1.38 -5.35
C LYS A 23 -22.44 0.24 -4.34
N ILE A 24 -21.51 -0.70 -4.35
CA ILE A 24 -21.48 -1.88 -3.47
C ILE A 24 -20.12 -1.86 -2.77
N GLU A 25 -20.09 -2.15 -1.48
CA GLU A 25 -18.81 -2.20 -0.77
C GLU A 25 -17.86 -3.22 -1.42
N ARG A 26 -16.60 -2.81 -1.63
CA ARG A 26 -15.60 -3.53 -2.44
C ARG A 26 -15.44 -5.00 -2.03
N HIS A 27 -15.47 -5.29 -0.74
CA HIS A 27 -15.29 -6.64 -0.22
C HIS A 27 -16.45 -7.59 -0.60
N TYR A 28 -17.69 -7.10 -0.70
CA TYR A 28 -18.81 -7.92 -1.20
C TYR A 28 -18.65 -8.20 -2.71
N VAL A 29 -18.17 -7.21 -3.46
CA VAL A 29 -17.92 -7.38 -4.90
C VAL A 29 -16.88 -8.47 -5.13
N THR A 30 -15.72 -8.39 -4.47
CA THR A 30 -14.65 -9.39 -4.68
C THR A 30 -15.03 -10.77 -4.16
N LEU A 31 -15.73 -10.88 -3.03
CA LEU A 31 -16.22 -12.17 -2.53
C LEU A 31 -17.27 -12.79 -3.47
N GLY A 32 -18.19 -11.99 -3.99
CA GLY A 32 -19.20 -12.45 -4.96
C GLY A 32 -18.55 -12.93 -6.26
N CYS A 33 -17.63 -12.15 -6.81
CA CYS A 33 -16.85 -12.55 -7.99
C CYS A 33 -15.95 -13.77 -7.71
N GLY A 34 -15.37 -13.87 -6.52
CA GLY A 34 -14.59 -15.03 -6.08
C GLY A 34 -15.45 -16.29 -6.03
N ALA A 35 -16.64 -16.23 -5.43
CA ALA A 35 -17.60 -17.33 -5.41
C ALA A 35 -18.03 -17.75 -6.83
N LEU A 36 -18.31 -16.78 -7.71
CA LEU A 36 -18.60 -17.04 -9.12
C LEU A 36 -17.43 -17.70 -9.85
N THR A 37 -16.18 -17.35 -9.50
CA THR A 37 -14.99 -17.98 -10.08
C THR A 37 -14.87 -19.43 -9.62
N LEU A 38 -15.03 -19.70 -8.32
CA LEU A 38 -15.01 -21.06 -7.76
C LEU A 38 -16.10 -21.96 -8.35
N ILE A 39 -17.33 -21.46 -8.41
CA ILE A 39 -18.48 -22.25 -8.87
C ILE A 39 -18.52 -22.32 -10.39
N GLY A 40 -18.45 -21.19 -11.07
CA GLY A 40 -18.62 -21.09 -12.52
C GLY A 40 -17.41 -21.61 -13.30
N VAL A 41 -16.22 -21.04 -13.04
CA VAL A 41 -15.01 -21.40 -13.79
C VAL A 41 -14.53 -22.78 -13.39
N PHE A 42 -14.24 -22.99 -12.10
CA PHE A 42 -13.63 -24.24 -11.65
C PHE A 42 -14.64 -25.39 -11.49
N GLY A 43 -15.80 -25.11 -10.90
CA GLY A 43 -16.83 -26.12 -10.65
C GLY A 43 -17.58 -26.58 -11.91
N ILE A 44 -18.16 -25.63 -12.67
CA ILE A 44 -19.05 -25.95 -13.78
C ILE A 44 -18.29 -26.20 -15.09
N ILE A 45 -17.37 -25.30 -15.46
CA ILE A 45 -16.67 -25.36 -16.76
C ILE A 45 -15.50 -26.34 -16.69
N MET A 46 -14.52 -26.09 -15.82
CA MET A 46 -13.32 -26.94 -15.73
C MET A 46 -13.59 -28.28 -15.03
N ARG A 47 -14.62 -28.34 -14.18
CA ARG A 47 -15.00 -29.52 -13.37
C ARG A 47 -13.82 -30.12 -12.60
N SER A 48 -12.97 -29.28 -12.04
CA SER A 48 -11.79 -29.70 -11.27
C SER A 48 -11.90 -29.26 -9.80
N PRO A 49 -12.27 -30.18 -8.89
CA PRO A 49 -12.18 -29.94 -7.46
C PRO A 49 -10.74 -29.65 -6.99
N GLU A 50 -9.75 -30.20 -7.67
CA GLU A 50 -8.33 -29.97 -7.39
C GLU A 50 -7.95 -28.51 -7.63
N ALA A 51 -8.46 -27.91 -8.71
CA ALA A 51 -8.26 -26.48 -8.98
C ALA A 51 -8.88 -25.60 -7.88
N VAL A 52 -10.06 -25.96 -7.37
CA VAL A 52 -10.67 -25.26 -6.22
C VAL A 52 -9.79 -25.34 -4.98
N ILE A 53 -9.28 -26.54 -4.65
CA ILE A 53 -8.41 -26.75 -3.48
C ILE A 53 -7.09 -25.99 -3.64
N SER A 54 -6.51 -26.02 -4.84
CA SER A 54 -5.31 -25.27 -5.19
C SER A 54 -5.50 -23.77 -4.98
N ILE A 55 -6.64 -23.22 -5.42
CA ILE A 55 -6.94 -21.79 -5.28
C ILE A 55 -7.18 -21.37 -3.84
N LEU A 56 -7.87 -22.20 -3.04
CA LEU A 56 -8.07 -21.91 -1.61
C LEU A 56 -6.75 -21.98 -0.83
N ASN A 57 -5.81 -22.82 -1.28
CA ASN A 57 -4.43 -22.92 -0.79
C ASN A 57 -4.28 -23.05 0.75
N LEU A 58 -5.28 -23.57 1.46
CA LEU A 58 -5.28 -23.65 2.93
C LEU A 58 -4.19 -24.57 3.49
N ARG A 59 -3.72 -25.54 2.69
CA ARG A 59 -2.67 -26.48 3.10
C ARG A 59 -1.31 -25.80 3.32
N SER A 60 -1.04 -24.70 2.60
CA SER A 60 0.21 -23.95 2.70
C SER A 60 0.51 -23.51 4.14
N ILE A 61 -0.50 -23.05 4.89
CA ILE A 61 -0.35 -22.56 6.26
C ILE A 61 0.24 -23.63 7.20
N PHE A 62 0.00 -24.91 6.91
CA PHE A 62 0.43 -26.02 7.75
C PHE A 62 1.80 -26.59 7.35
N THR A 63 2.47 -26.01 6.35
CA THR A 63 3.84 -26.41 5.96
C THR A 63 4.88 -25.59 6.73
N SER A 64 6.07 -26.15 6.93
CA SER A 64 7.18 -25.41 7.57
C SER A 64 7.67 -24.26 6.69
N GLY A 65 7.71 -24.46 5.37
CA GLY A 65 8.16 -23.46 4.39
C GLY A 65 7.37 -22.15 4.43
N PHE A 66 6.08 -22.23 4.78
CA PHE A 66 5.22 -21.07 4.96
C PHE A 66 5.66 -20.12 6.09
N TRP A 67 6.23 -20.68 7.16
CA TRP A 67 6.67 -19.91 8.34
C TRP A 67 8.17 -19.65 8.34
N TYR A 68 8.94 -20.53 7.70
CA TYR A 68 10.39 -20.50 7.67
C TYR A 68 10.92 -20.94 6.29
N GLN A 69 11.52 -20.01 5.56
CA GLN A 69 12.16 -20.31 4.28
C GLN A 69 13.65 -20.60 4.48
N SER A 70 14.02 -21.88 4.37
CA SER A 70 15.41 -22.34 4.36
C SER A 70 16.05 -22.18 2.97
N GLY A 71 16.27 -20.94 2.52
CA GLY A 71 17.15 -20.59 1.40
C GLY A 71 16.82 -21.10 -0.02
N ALA A 72 15.89 -22.05 -0.19
CA ALA A 72 15.39 -22.48 -1.48
C ALA A 72 14.08 -21.74 -1.79
N ALA A 73 14.01 -21.10 -2.95
CA ALA A 73 12.80 -20.44 -3.42
C ALA A 73 11.69 -21.48 -3.57
N GLU A 74 10.67 -21.42 -2.72
CA GLU A 74 9.44 -22.17 -2.94
C GLU A 74 8.74 -21.64 -4.21
N GLU A 75 8.06 -22.55 -4.91
CA GLU A 75 7.23 -22.22 -6.05
C GLU A 75 6.23 -21.11 -5.71
N ALA A 76 6.02 -20.19 -6.65
CA ALA A 76 5.08 -19.09 -6.46
C ALA A 76 3.69 -19.62 -6.09
N VAL A 77 3.08 -18.94 -5.13
CA VAL A 77 1.77 -19.32 -4.61
C VAL A 77 0.68 -19.03 -5.64
N THR A 78 0.04 -20.07 -6.17
CA THR A 78 -1.19 -19.95 -6.94
C THR A 78 -2.39 -19.85 -6.01
N GLY A 79 -3.30 -18.90 -6.26
CA GLY A 79 -4.51 -18.71 -5.45
C GLY A 79 -4.32 -17.78 -4.24
N ILE A 80 -4.99 -18.08 -3.12
CA ILE A 80 -4.95 -17.22 -1.93
C ILE A 80 -3.53 -17.20 -1.34
N ASN A 81 -2.94 -16.00 -1.33
CA ASN A 81 -1.67 -15.74 -0.64
C ASN A 81 -1.93 -15.51 0.85
N TRP A 82 -1.98 -16.60 1.63
CA TRP A 82 -2.19 -16.53 3.07
C TRP A 82 -1.08 -15.79 3.81
N SER A 83 0.14 -15.74 3.26
CA SER A 83 1.25 -14.99 3.85
C SER A 83 0.93 -13.49 3.85
N THR A 84 0.39 -12.97 2.74
CA THR A 84 -0.10 -11.59 2.65
C THR A 84 -1.22 -11.32 3.65
N ILE A 85 -2.22 -12.21 3.73
CA ILE A 85 -3.38 -12.02 4.61
C ILE A 85 -2.98 -11.98 6.09
N ILE A 86 -2.19 -12.95 6.54
CA ILE A 86 -1.72 -13.03 7.94
C ILE A 86 -0.81 -11.84 8.27
N PHE A 87 0.07 -11.46 7.34
CA PHE A 87 0.95 -10.31 7.54
C PHE A 87 0.17 -9.00 7.70
N ILE A 88 -0.77 -8.73 6.78
CA ILE A 88 -1.61 -7.51 6.84
C ILE A 88 -2.44 -7.49 8.13
N ALA A 89 -3.07 -8.60 8.50
CA ALA A 89 -3.83 -8.69 9.74
C ALA A 89 -2.96 -8.37 10.98
N GLY A 90 -1.72 -8.88 11.02
CA GLY A 90 -0.80 -8.60 12.11
C GLY A 90 -0.37 -7.15 12.20
N MET A 91 -0.11 -6.52 11.05
CA MET A 91 0.21 -5.09 10.98
C MET A 91 -0.98 -4.23 11.41
N MET A 92 -2.21 -4.54 10.97
CA MET A 92 -3.41 -3.83 11.38
C MET A 92 -3.63 -3.88 12.90
N ILE A 93 -3.43 -5.06 13.52
CA ILE A 93 -3.52 -5.22 14.98
C ILE A 93 -2.49 -4.34 15.68
N MET A 94 -1.23 -4.37 15.25
CA MET A 94 -0.17 -3.58 15.84
C MET A 94 -0.51 -2.09 15.82
N VAL A 95 -0.97 -1.61 14.67
CA VAL A 95 -1.24 -0.19 14.47
C VAL A 95 -2.44 0.28 15.31
N GLU A 96 -3.49 -0.54 15.43
CA GLU A 96 -4.61 -0.23 16.32
C GLU A 96 -4.16 -0.09 17.78
N VAL A 97 -3.26 -0.97 18.24
CA VAL A 97 -2.71 -0.89 19.59
C VAL A 97 -1.85 0.36 19.78
N MET A 98 -1.00 0.70 18.80
CA MET A 98 -0.20 1.93 18.81
C MET A 98 -1.09 3.19 18.84
N ALA A 99 -2.15 3.19 18.04
CA ALA A 99 -3.11 4.28 17.97
C ALA A 99 -3.84 4.47 19.31
N ALA A 100 -4.33 3.38 19.91
CA ALA A 100 -4.97 3.41 21.23
C ALA A 100 -4.04 3.91 22.34
N ALA A 101 -2.73 3.66 22.21
CA ALA A 101 -1.71 4.16 23.13
C ALA A 101 -1.35 5.65 22.92
N GLY A 102 -1.89 6.30 21.88
CA GLY A 102 -1.66 7.71 21.56
C GLY A 102 -0.38 7.98 20.77
N PHE A 103 0.23 6.96 20.15
CA PHE A 103 1.52 7.08 19.45
C PHE A 103 1.50 8.15 18.35
N PHE A 104 0.55 8.08 17.43
CA PHE A 104 0.49 9.00 16.29
C PHE A 104 0.26 10.45 16.72
N ARG A 105 -0.62 10.66 17.70
CA ARG A 105 -0.90 12.01 18.23
C ARG A 105 0.32 12.59 18.95
N TRP A 106 1.01 11.76 19.75
CA TRP A 106 2.28 12.14 20.39
C TRP A 106 3.32 12.55 19.35
N LEU A 107 3.51 11.73 18.31
CA LEU A 107 4.52 11.99 17.27
C LEU A 107 4.23 13.29 16.52
N CYS A 108 2.97 13.53 16.15
CA CYS A 108 2.57 14.76 15.47
C CYS A 108 2.83 16.00 16.34
N MET A 109 2.45 15.96 17.63
CA MET A 109 2.67 17.08 18.55
C MET A 109 4.16 17.32 18.83
N LEU A 110 4.95 16.25 18.96
CA LEU A 110 6.39 16.31 19.13
C LEU A 110 7.05 17.04 17.96
N LEU A 111 6.73 16.63 16.74
CA LEU A 111 7.30 17.21 15.53
C LEU A 111 6.79 18.63 15.27
N ALA A 112 5.51 18.89 15.53
CA ALA A 112 4.94 20.23 15.41
C ALA A 112 5.63 21.23 16.37
N LYS A 113 5.87 20.80 17.61
CA LYS A 113 6.63 21.58 18.60
C LYS A 113 8.09 21.78 18.19
N ALA A 114 8.74 20.75 17.64
CA ALA A 114 10.13 20.81 17.19
C ALA A 114 10.35 21.85 16.07
N VAL A 115 9.33 22.11 15.25
CA VAL A 115 9.39 23.15 14.20
C VAL A 115 8.73 24.46 14.59
N HIS A 116 8.48 24.66 15.89
CA HIS A 116 7.87 25.86 16.45
C HIS A 116 6.55 26.24 15.75
N TYR A 117 5.76 25.24 15.33
CA TYR A 117 4.46 25.43 14.69
C TYR A 117 4.45 26.32 13.42
N ARG A 118 5.62 26.55 12.80
CA ARG A 118 5.72 27.37 11.58
C ARG A 118 5.06 26.64 10.41
N THR A 119 4.09 27.27 9.74
CA THR A 119 3.27 26.64 8.69
C THR A 119 4.10 25.93 7.61
N ARG A 120 5.15 26.57 7.08
CA ARG A 120 6.03 25.96 6.06
C ARG A 120 6.84 24.79 6.60
N ALA A 121 7.33 24.88 7.83
CA ALA A 121 8.12 23.82 8.44
C ALA A 121 7.24 22.63 8.84
N LEU A 122 6.01 22.89 9.34
CA LEU A 122 4.98 21.88 9.57
C LEU A 122 4.66 21.13 8.28
N PHE A 123 4.43 21.86 7.19
CA PHE A 123 4.14 21.27 5.89
C PHE A 123 5.22 20.28 5.45
N ILE A 124 6.49 20.69 5.47
CA ILE A 124 7.62 19.81 5.10
C ILE A 124 7.73 18.63 6.07
N THR A 125 7.60 18.88 7.37
CA THR A 125 7.78 17.85 8.40
C THR A 125 6.70 16.78 8.32
N PHE A 126 5.46 17.17 8.05
CA PHE A 126 4.36 16.22 7.91
C PHE A 126 4.43 15.43 6.60
N MET A 127 4.92 16.03 5.51
CA MET A 127 5.25 15.29 4.30
C MET A 127 6.30 14.20 4.56
N ILE A 128 7.40 14.55 5.24
CA ILE A 128 8.49 13.61 5.55
C ILE A 128 8.01 12.54 6.55
N MET A 129 7.24 12.95 7.56
CA MET A 129 6.64 12.02 8.53
C MET A 129 5.69 11.05 7.86
N SER A 130 4.83 11.54 6.96
CA SER A 130 3.88 10.73 6.22
C SER A 130 4.60 9.68 5.36
N PHE A 131 5.62 10.10 4.62
CA PHE A 131 6.51 9.18 3.90
C PHE A 131 7.16 8.15 4.83
N GLY A 132 7.80 8.59 5.91
CA GLY A 132 8.57 7.73 6.79
C GLY A 132 7.69 6.73 7.58
N LEU A 133 6.50 7.14 8.02
CA LEU A 133 5.54 6.22 8.65
C LEU A 133 5.00 5.21 7.64
N ALA A 134 4.68 5.66 6.42
CA ALA A 134 4.15 4.79 5.38
C ALA A 134 5.18 3.78 4.85
N MET A 135 6.48 3.96 5.11
CA MET A 135 7.48 2.92 4.85
C MET A 135 7.29 1.67 5.71
N PHE A 136 6.56 1.73 6.82
CA PHE A 136 6.44 0.62 7.77
C PHE A 136 4.99 0.30 8.13
N ILE A 137 4.07 1.20 7.81
CA ILE A 137 2.67 1.14 8.16
C ILE A 137 1.88 1.36 6.88
N ASP A 138 0.75 0.67 6.73
CA ASP A 138 -0.15 0.88 5.61
C ASP A 138 -0.53 2.37 5.45
N SER A 139 -0.49 2.85 4.20
CA SER A 139 -0.77 4.23 3.82
C SER A 139 -2.17 4.70 4.24
N ILE A 140 -3.18 3.81 4.22
CA ILE A 140 -4.54 4.14 4.65
C ILE A 140 -4.54 4.55 6.13
N THR A 141 -3.87 3.77 6.95
CA THR A 141 -3.82 3.98 8.39
C THR A 141 -3.04 5.22 8.76
N VAL A 142 -1.90 5.47 8.09
CA VAL A 142 -1.13 6.71 8.25
C VAL A 142 -2.01 7.93 7.97
N ILE A 143 -2.74 7.92 6.85
CA ILE A 143 -3.58 9.06 6.45
C ILE A 143 -4.80 9.25 7.35
N LEU A 144 -5.41 8.18 7.87
CA LEU A 144 -6.52 8.29 8.81
C LEU A 144 -6.13 9.13 10.05
N PHE A 145 -4.92 8.91 10.57
CA PHE A 145 -4.42 9.64 11.73
C PHE A 145 -3.88 11.03 11.36
N LEU A 146 -3.04 11.11 10.33
CA LEU A 146 -2.41 12.38 9.95
C LEU A 146 -3.44 13.40 9.49
N ALA A 147 -4.40 13.03 8.64
CA ALA A 147 -5.41 13.97 8.17
C ALA A 147 -6.22 14.57 9.33
N ALA A 148 -6.58 13.75 10.33
CA ALA A 148 -7.32 14.23 11.50
C ALA A 148 -6.49 15.23 12.33
N VAL A 149 -5.21 14.91 12.58
CA VAL A 149 -4.32 15.79 13.35
C VAL A 149 -3.96 17.06 12.57
N SER A 150 -3.74 16.97 11.27
CA SER A 150 -3.47 18.12 10.40
C SER A 150 -4.66 19.08 10.35
N ILE A 151 -5.90 18.57 10.43
CA ILE A 151 -7.09 19.41 10.59
C ILE A 151 -7.15 20.07 11.97
N GLU A 152 -6.84 19.35 13.04
CA GLU A 152 -6.78 19.89 14.41
C GLU A 152 -5.76 21.04 14.48
N LEU A 153 -4.54 20.81 13.97
CA LEU A 153 -3.49 21.82 13.89
C LEU A 153 -3.88 23.00 13.00
N ALA A 154 -4.51 22.75 11.85
CA ALA A 154 -4.96 23.81 10.96
C ALA A 154 -6.04 24.70 11.58
N LYS A 155 -6.97 24.12 12.36
CA LYS A 155 -7.98 24.88 13.12
C LYS A 155 -7.32 25.74 14.21
N LEU A 156 -6.35 25.17 14.94
CA LEU A 156 -5.61 25.87 15.98
C LEU A 156 -4.79 27.03 15.40
N LEU A 157 -4.01 26.75 14.36
CA LEU A 157 -3.11 27.69 13.68
C LEU A 157 -3.82 28.52 12.59
N LYS A 158 -5.15 28.43 12.48
CA LYS A 158 -6.00 29.18 11.56
C LYS A 158 -5.51 29.20 10.10
N PHE A 159 -5.02 28.07 9.59
CA PHE A 159 -4.65 27.91 8.17
C PHE A 159 -5.56 26.87 7.48
N ASN A 160 -5.48 26.78 6.15
CA ASN A 160 -6.24 25.80 5.39
C ASN A 160 -5.53 24.42 5.40
N PRO A 161 -6.13 23.33 5.93
CA PRO A 161 -5.48 22.03 5.99
C PRO A 161 -5.34 21.33 4.63
N VAL A 162 -6.06 21.77 3.59
CA VAL A 162 -6.14 21.03 2.31
C VAL A 162 -4.78 20.78 1.66
N PRO A 163 -3.88 21.76 1.51
CA PRO A 163 -2.53 21.51 0.99
C PRO A 163 -1.79 20.43 1.76
N MET A 164 -1.86 20.48 3.09
CA MET A 164 -1.17 19.59 4.00
C MET A 164 -1.66 18.16 3.82
N ILE A 165 -2.99 17.95 3.86
CA ILE A 165 -3.62 16.64 3.64
C ILE A 165 -3.27 16.08 2.24
N LEU A 166 -3.34 16.89 1.19
CA LEU A 166 -3.03 16.43 -0.17
C LEU A 166 -1.57 16.01 -0.33
N SER A 167 -0.65 16.76 0.28
CA SER A 167 0.78 16.43 0.27
C SER A 167 1.10 15.21 1.14
N GLU A 168 0.42 15.04 2.27
CA GLU A 168 0.53 13.86 3.12
C GLU A 168 0.03 12.62 2.37
N ILE A 169 -1.15 12.65 1.76
CA ILE A 169 -1.68 11.54 0.95
C ILE A 169 -0.64 11.09 -0.08
N PHE A 170 -0.10 12.05 -0.85
CA PHE A 170 0.88 11.73 -1.88
C PHE A 170 2.17 11.14 -1.28
N CYS A 171 2.68 11.74 -0.20
CA CYS A 171 3.88 11.26 0.48
C CYS A 171 3.67 9.91 1.17
N ALA A 172 2.48 9.59 1.68
CA ALA A 172 2.15 8.28 2.23
C ALA A 172 2.21 7.21 1.14
N ASN A 173 1.60 7.42 -0.02
CA ASN A 173 1.68 6.46 -1.12
C ASN A 173 3.13 6.32 -1.64
N LEU A 174 3.87 7.43 -1.73
CA LEU A 174 5.29 7.41 -2.11
C LEU A 174 6.15 6.66 -1.07
N GLY A 175 5.89 6.85 0.23
CA GLY A 175 6.53 6.10 1.31
C GLY A 175 6.16 4.62 1.30
N GLY A 176 4.89 4.33 0.98
CA GLY A 176 4.37 2.99 0.78
C GLY A 176 5.11 2.23 -0.32
N SER A 177 5.45 2.93 -1.42
CA SER A 177 6.25 2.39 -2.52
C SER A 177 7.71 2.06 -2.16
N ALA A 178 8.23 2.66 -1.08
CA ALA A 178 9.63 2.55 -0.70
C ALA A 178 9.98 1.18 -0.10
N THR A 179 9.00 0.44 0.42
CA THR A 179 9.24 -0.82 1.14
C THR A 179 8.19 -1.88 0.79
N MET A 180 8.49 -3.12 1.18
CA MET A 180 7.59 -4.25 0.97
C MET A 180 6.28 -4.14 1.76
N CYS A 181 6.27 -3.50 2.93
CA CYS A 181 5.11 -3.51 3.83
C CYS A 181 4.29 -2.22 3.86
N GLY A 182 4.74 -1.18 3.17
CA GLY A 182 4.12 0.14 3.23
C GLY A 182 2.77 0.27 2.52
N ASP A 183 2.53 -0.56 1.50
CA ASP A 183 1.26 -0.60 0.77
C ASP A 183 0.93 -2.06 0.39
N PRO A 184 -0.34 -2.52 0.50
CA PRO A 184 -0.75 -3.84 0.06
C PRO A 184 -0.25 -4.32 -1.32
N PRO A 185 -0.14 -3.50 -2.39
CA PRO A 185 0.44 -3.93 -3.67
C PRO A 185 1.86 -4.47 -3.52
N ASN A 186 2.72 -3.83 -2.72
CA ASN A 186 4.09 -4.26 -2.50
C ASN A 186 4.18 -5.51 -1.63
N ILE A 187 3.24 -5.66 -0.69
CA ILE A 187 3.13 -6.90 0.08
C ILE A 187 2.85 -8.04 -0.90
N ILE A 188 1.88 -7.87 -1.80
CA ILE A 188 1.52 -8.88 -2.81
C ILE A 188 2.70 -9.17 -3.74
N ILE A 189 3.35 -8.13 -4.29
CA ILE A 189 4.50 -8.31 -5.19
C ILE A 189 5.62 -9.05 -4.44
N GLY A 190 5.93 -8.64 -3.22
CA GLY A 190 7.01 -9.22 -2.45
C GLY A 190 6.74 -10.66 -2.01
N THR A 191 5.54 -10.97 -1.49
CA THR A 191 5.22 -12.33 -1.03
C THR A 191 4.99 -13.30 -2.19
N SER A 192 4.44 -12.84 -3.31
CA SER A 192 4.19 -13.71 -4.47
C SER A 192 5.45 -13.97 -5.29
N LEU A 193 6.43 -13.04 -5.26
CA LEU A 193 7.71 -13.18 -5.97
C LEU A 193 8.88 -13.56 -5.04
N ASN A 194 8.61 -13.82 -3.75
CA ASN A 194 9.60 -14.14 -2.72
C ASN A 194 10.73 -13.09 -2.59
N PHE A 195 10.41 -11.80 -2.75
CA PHE A 195 11.36 -10.73 -2.46
C PHE A 195 11.40 -10.42 -0.98
N SER A 196 12.58 -10.03 -0.53
CA SER A 196 12.80 -9.64 0.85
C SER A 196 12.53 -8.14 1.07
N PHE A 197 12.19 -7.74 2.30
CA PHE A 197 12.11 -6.34 2.71
C PHE A 197 13.38 -5.54 2.36
N SER A 198 14.57 -6.11 2.60
CA SER A 198 15.85 -5.45 2.30
C SER A 198 16.09 -5.31 0.80
N THR A 199 15.57 -6.23 -0.02
CA THR A 199 15.58 -6.09 -1.48
C THR A 199 14.71 -4.90 -1.90
N PHE A 200 13.49 -4.76 -1.37
CA PHE A 200 12.65 -3.59 -1.68
C PHE A 200 13.33 -2.27 -1.28
N ILE A 201 13.78 -2.14 -0.04
CA ILE A 201 14.33 -0.87 0.47
C ILE A 201 15.58 -0.41 -0.30
N THR A 202 16.40 -1.35 -0.80
CA THR A 202 17.62 -1.04 -1.57
C THR A 202 17.35 -0.64 -3.02
N HIS A 203 16.18 -1.01 -3.55
CA HIS A 203 15.79 -0.76 -4.94
C HIS A 203 14.69 0.31 -5.04
N THR A 204 13.47 0.02 -4.58
CA THR A 204 12.36 0.99 -4.60
C THR A 204 12.53 2.07 -3.54
N GLY A 205 13.07 1.72 -2.36
CA GLY A 205 13.31 2.69 -1.29
C GLY A 205 14.26 3.82 -1.70
N LEU A 206 15.34 3.49 -2.42
CA LEU A 206 16.24 4.51 -2.98
C LEU A 206 15.51 5.44 -3.98
N ILE A 207 14.69 4.86 -4.88
CA ILE A 207 13.93 5.63 -5.86
C ILE A 207 12.93 6.55 -5.15
N ALA A 208 12.23 6.04 -4.14
CA ALA A 208 11.24 6.77 -3.36
C ALA A 208 11.87 7.93 -2.58
N VAL A 209 13.05 7.72 -1.97
CA VAL A 209 13.80 8.79 -1.27
C VAL A 209 14.27 9.88 -2.24
N ILE A 210 14.80 9.51 -3.41
CA ILE A 210 15.17 10.49 -4.43
C ILE A 210 13.92 11.28 -4.85
N SER A 211 12.82 10.58 -5.13
CA SER A 211 11.55 11.18 -5.52
C SER A 211 10.98 12.12 -4.45
N LEU A 212 11.12 11.78 -3.17
CA LEU A 212 10.67 12.60 -2.05
C LEU A 212 11.29 14.00 -2.08
N VAL A 213 12.58 14.11 -2.41
CA VAL A 213 13.26 15.41 -2.52
C VAL A 213 12.58 16.30 -3.57
N PHE A 214 12.32 15.75 -4.75
CA PHE A 214 11.65 16.49 -5.82
C PHE A 214 10.20 16.83 -5.47
N ILE A 215 9.51 15.93 -4.78
CA ILE A 215 8.11 16.10 -4.38
C ILE A 215 7.95 17.14 -3.28
N VAL A 216 8.85 17.20 -2.30
CA VAL A 216 8.89 18.28 -1.29
C VAL A 216 9.07 19.63 -1.99
N VAL A 217 10.03 19.74 -2.91
CA VAL A 217 10.27 20.99 -3.66
C VAL A 217 9.04 21.36 -4.50
N TYR A 218 8.47 20.41 -5.22
CA TYR A 218 7.28 20.62 -6.05
C TYR A 218 6.09 21.15 -5.23
N PHE A 219 5.75 20.49 -4.12
CA PHE A 219 4.60 20.90 -3.31
C PHE A 219 4.82 22.25 -2.60
N LEU A 220 6.05 22.56 -2.20
CA LEU A 220 6.40 23.89 -1.69
C LEU A 220 6.17 24.98 -2.73
N ILE A 221 6.50 24.73 -4.00
CA ILE A 221 6.26 25.67 -5.10
C ILE A 221 4.75 25.76 -5.41
N ALA A 222 4.07 24.60 -5.50
CA ALA A 222 2.66 24.52 -5.85
C ALA A 222 1.77 25.25 -4.83
N TYR A 223 2.08 25.13 -3.54
CA TYR A 223 1.31 25.73 -2.45
C TYR A 223 1.94 26.98 -1.83
N ARG A 224 2.97 27.58 -2.46
CA ARG A 224 3.72 28.71 -1.90
C ARG A 224 2.84 29.84 -1.34
N LYS A 225 1.75 30.19 -2.06
CA LYS A 225 0.81 31.27 -1.70
C LYS A 225 -0.08 30.88 -0.53
N GLU A 226 -0.46 29.61 -0.44
CA GLU A 226 -1.30 29.09 0.65
C GLU A 226 -0.46 28.91 1.95
N LEU A 227 0.86 28.84 1.83
CA LEU A 227 1.81 28.70 2.94
C LEU A 227 2.39 30.03 3.45
N GLU A 228 1.95 31.18 2.93
CA GLU A 228 2.42 32.52 3.35
C GLU A 228 1.69 33.07 4.57
N SER A 229 0.55 32.49 4.97
CA SER A 229 -0.16 32.89 6.19
C SER A 229 0.46 32.24 7.44
N SER A 230 1.07 33.04 8.30
CA SER A 230 1.33 32.67 9.69
C SER A 230 0.60 33.66 10.61
N PRO A 231 -0.27 33.19 11.51
CA PRO A 231 -0.73 34.00 12.64
C PRO A 231 0.46 34.38 13.54
N ASP A 232 0.21 35.16 14.59
CA ASP A 232 1.16 35.42 15.67
C ASP A 232 1.47 34.10 16.42
N ILE A 233 2.38 33.28 15.86
CA ILE A 233 2.67 31.89 16.27
C ILE A 233 3.16 31.83 17.72
N ASP A 234 3.89 32.85 18.16
CA ASP A 234 4.56 32.86 19.45
C ASP A 234 3.55 32.85 20.62
N LYS A 235 2.43 33.58 20.50
CA LYS A 235 1.33 33.52 21.49
C LYS A 235 0.54 32.21 21.44
N LEU A 236 0.47 31.59 20.28
CA LEU A 236 -0.31 30.36 20.11
C LEU A 236 0.46 29.14 20.64
N ALA A 237 1.78 29.12 20.50
CA ALA A 237 2.65 28.04 20.96
C ALA A 237 2.60 27.84 22.49
N GLU A 238 2.36 28.91 23.26
CA GLU A 238 2.19 28.85 24.72
C GLU A 238 0.87 28.18 25.16
N SER A 239 -0.15 28.18 24.29
CA SER A 239 -1.46 27.58 24.56
C SER A 239 -1.57 26.11 24.11
N MET A 240 -0.52 25.56 23.49
CA MET A 240 -0.55 24.19 22.94
C MET A 240 -0.31 23.14 24.03
N PRO A 241 -1.09 22.05 24.04
CA PRO A 241 -0.88 20.94 24.98
C PRO A 241 0.50 20.31 24.77
N SER A 242 1.11 19.85 25.85
CA SER A 242 2.42 19.20 25.74
C SER A 242 2.28 17.83 25.06
N PRO A 243 3.26 17.38 24.26
CA PRO A 243 3.20 16.04 23.65
C PRO A 243 3.04 14.91 24.67
N ALA A 244 3.48 15.10 25.92
CA ALA A 244 3.34 14.11 26.98
C ALA A 244 1.89 13.92 27.44
N GLU A 245 1.03 14.93 27.28
CA GLU A 245 -0.39 14.86 27.64
C GLU A 245 -1.22 14.02 26.66
N THR A 246 -0.71 13.76 25.45
CA THR A 246 -1.40 12.92 24.47
C THR A 246 -1.22 11.42 24.74
N ILE A 247 -0.31 11.04 25.64
CA ILE A 247 -0.05 9.66 26.01
C ILE A 247 -1.10 9.22 27.04
N THR A 248 -1.98 8.31 26.63
CA THR A 248 -3.06 7.80 27.50
C THR A 248 -2.54 6.91 28.62
N ASN A 249 -1.55 6.06 28.32
CA ASN A 249 -0.87 5.19 29.28
C ASN A 249 0.59 5.01 28.88
N ARG A 250 1.51 5.44 29.76
CA ARG A 250 2.97 5.38 29.50
C ARG A 250 3.49 3.96 29.27
N ARG A 251 2.93 2.96 29.97
CA ARG A 251 3.33 1.56 29.81
C ARG A 251 2.91 1.05 28.44
N ASP A 252 1.64 1.24 28.08
CA ASP A 252 1.09 0.75 26.81
C ASP A 252 1.79 1.45 25.63
N PHE A 253 2.07 2.75 25.75
CA PHE A 253 2.86 3.51 24.78
C PHE A 253 4.29 2.95 24.62
N ALA A 254 5.02 2.77 25.73
CA ALA A 254 6.39 2.26 25.66
C ALA A 254 6.45 0.86 25.05
N LEU A 255 5.53 -0.03 25.45
CA LEU A 255 5.44 -1.38 24.88
C LEU A 255 5.06 -1.36 23.40
N SER A 256 4.16 -0.46 22.98
CA SER A 256 3.80 -0.30 21.57
C SER A 256 4.97 0.19 20.72
N CYS A 257 5.78 1.13 21.23
CA CYS A 257 7.01 1.56 20.58
C CYS A 257 8.03 0.42 20.47
N VAL A 258 8.19 -0.39 21.53
CA VAL A 258 9.08 -1.57 21.50
C VAL A 258 8.59 -2.58 20.46
N ILE A 259 7.29 -2.89 20.42
CA ILE A 259 6.73 -3.82 19.41
C ILE A 259 7.00 -3.29 18.00
N PHE A 260 6.77 -2.00 17.76
CA PHE A 260 7.03 -1.39 16.44
C PHE A 260 8.51 -1.49 16.05
N VAL A 261 9.44 -1.17 16.95
CA VAL A 261 10.89 -1.31 16.69
C VAL A 261 11.27 -2.77 16.44
N CYS A 262 10.75 -3.70 17.25
CA CYS A 262 10.96 -5.13 17.04
C CYS A 262 10.41 -5.61 15.69
N ALA A 263 9.23 -5.12 15.27
CA ALA A 263 8.65 -5.42 13.97
C ALA A 263 9.57 -4.97 12.83
N VAL A 264 10.06 -3.73 12.89
CA VAL A 264 11.00 -3.18 11.89
C VAL A 264 12.30 -3.99 11.85
N VAL A 265 12.87 -4.33 13.01
CA VAL A 265 14.10 -5.15 13.08
C VAL A 265 13.87 -6.54 12.50
N MET A 266 12.76 -7.21 12.85
CA MET A 266 12.41 -8.51 12.30
C MET A 266 12.23 -8.44 10.78
N LEU A 267 11.53 -7.44 10.25
CA LEU A 267 11.35 -7.25 8.80
C LEU A 267 12.68 -7.02 8.08
N VAL A 268 13.54 -6.15 8.59
CA VAL A 268 14.84 -5.86 7.97
C VAL A 268 15.75 -7.10 7.97
N THR A 269 15.71 -7.89 9.04
CA THR A 269 16.56 -9.07 9.21
C THR A 269 15.96 -10.37 8.68
N HIS A 270 14.72 -10.37 8.18
CA HIS A 270 13.97 -11.60 7.87
C HIS A 270 14.65 -12.49 6.82
N ALA A 271 15.35 -11.89 5.85
CA ALA A 271 16.11 -12.62 4.83
C ALA A 271 17.31 -13.38 5.42
N LEU A 272 17.89 -12.87 6.51
CA LEU A 272 19.01 -13.48 7.21
C LEU A 272 18.55 -14.56 8.18
N THR A 273 17.39 -14.35 8.80
CA THR A 273 16.83 -15.29 9.78
C THR A 273 16.06 -16.43 9.13
N GLY A 274 15.61 -16.27 7.88
CA GLY A 274 14.74 -17.22 7.18
C GLY A 274 13.27 -17.12 7.62
N LEU A 275 12.92 -16.14 8.48
CA LEU A 275 11.54 -15.93 8.91
C LEU A 275 10.72 -15.33 7.77
N THR A 276 9.53 -15.87 7.52
CA THR A 276 8.64 -15.27 6.53
C THR A 276 7.90 -14.06 7.11
N VAL A 277 7.41 -13.17 6.24
CA VAL A 277 6.60 -12.03 6.68
C VAL A 277 5.31 -12.47 7.39
N ALA A 278 4.76 -13.63 7.04
CA ALA A 278 3.60 -14.21 7.71
C ALA A 278 3.91 -14.53 9.17
N PHE A 279 5.07 -15.15 9.43
CA PHE A 279 5.54 -15.41 10.79
C PHE A 279 5.71 -14.13 11.59
N ILE A 280 6.35 -13.13 10.98
CA ILE A 280 6.55 -11.81 11.60
C ILE A 280 5.21 -11.16 11.97
N GLY A 281 4.26 -11.14 11.03
CA GLY A 281 2.91 -10.60 11.27
C GLY A 281 2.18 -11.32 12.41
N LEU A 282 2.25 -12.65 12.46
CA LEU A 282 1.65 -13.45 13.53
C LEU A 282 2.28 -13.13 14.90
N VAL A 283 3.60 -13.08 14.97
CA VAL A 283 4.34 -12.78 16.21
C VAL A 283 3.98 -11.39 16.72
N ILE A 284 3.99 -10.38 15.83
CA ILE A 284 3.60 -9.01 16.16
C ILE A 284 2.16 -8.96 16.68
N ALA A 285 1.21 -9.61 15.99
CA ALA A 285 -0.19 -9.68 16.41
C ALA A 285 -0.32 -10.22 17.83
N ILE A 286 0.33 -11.36 18.12
CA ILE A 286 0.27 -12.02 19.43
C ILE A 286 0.79 -11.08 20.52
N PHE A 287 1.96 -10.48 20.33
CA PHE A 287 2.54 -9.56 21.32
C PHE A 287 1.69 -8.30 21.51
N SER A 288 1.17 -7.71 20.44
CA SER A 288 0.25 -6.57 20.51
C SER A 288 -1.04 -6.88 21.29
N LEU A 289 -1.61 -8.07 21.11
CA LEU A 289 -2.80 -8.51 21.84
C LEU A 289 -2.49 -8.79 23.32
N ILE A 290 -1.33 -9.38 23.62
CA ILE A 290 -0.88 -9.60 25.01
C ILE A 290 -0.74 -8.25 25.74
N VAL A 291 -0.11 -7.26 25.10
CA VAL A 291 0.04 -5.91 25.66
C VAL A 291 -1.32 -5.24 25.87
N SER A 292 -2.28 -5.47 24.96
CA SER A 292 -3.63 -4.93 25.07
C SER A 292 -4.43 -5.52 26.24
N GLY A 293 -4.06 -6.70 26.74
CA GLY A 293 -4.68 -7.37 27.88
C GLY A 293 -6.21 -7.45 27.74
N ARG A 294 -6.94 -6.84 28.68
CA ARG A 294 -8.41 -6.85 28.68
C ARG A 294 -9.04 -6.15 27.46
N LYS A 295 -8.30 -5.26 26.80
CA LYS A 295 -8.76 -4.55 25.59
C LYS A 295 -8.53 -5.34 24.32
N ALA A 296 -7.84 -6.49 24.36
CA ALA A 296 -7.48 -7.27 23.17
C ALA A 296 -8.69 -7.59 22.28
N LEU A 297 -9.82 -7.97 22.87
CA LEU A 297 -11.05 -8.27 22.12
C LEU A 297 -11.68 -7.03 21.47
N HIS A 298 -11.50 -5.84 22.07
CA HIS A 298 -11.87 -4.58 21.44
C HIS A 298 -10.95 -4.27 20.27
N MET A 299 -9.64 -4.42 20.44
CA MET A 299 -8.66 -4.18 19.36
C MET A 299 -8.92 -5.10 18.16
N LEU A 300 -9.23 -6.38 18.40
CA LEU A 300 -9.63 -7.30 17.35
C LEU A 300 -10.90 -6.85 16.62
N LYS A 301 -11.87 -6.25 17.30
CA LYS A 301 -13.10 -5.74 16.66
C LYS A 301 -12.87 -4.47 15.84
N SER A 302 -11.84 -3.68 16.16
CA SER A 302 -11.49 -2.46 15.44
C SER A 302 -10.77 -2.71 14.11
N ILE A 303 -10.31 -3.94 13.85
CA ILE A 303 -9.57 -4.26 12.61
C ILE A 303 -10.48 -4.07 11.39
N ASP A 304 -9.88 -3.61 10.30
CA ASP A 304 -10.54 -3.56 9.00
C ASP A 304 -10.65 -4.94 8.34
N TYR A 305 -11.61 -5.74 8.82
CA TYR A 305 -11.94 -7.03 8.21
C TYR A 305 -12.43 -6.90 6.77
N LYS A 306 -12.95 -5.73 6.37
CA LYS A 306 -13.42 -5.52 4.99
C LYS A 306 -12.25 -5.60 4.03
N THR A 307 -11.10 -5.01 4.38
CA THR A 307 -9.87 -5.10 3.59
C THR A 307 -9.33 -6.54 3.51
N LEU A 308 -9.35 -7.31 4.61
CA LEU A 308 -8.94 -8.72 4.59
C LEU A 308 -9.85 -9.59 3.69
N LEU A 309 -11.17 -9.42 3.82
CA LEU A 309 -12.17 -10.11 3.00
C LEU A 309 -12.06 -9.71 1.52
N PHE A 310 -11.75 -8.43 1.27
CA PHE A 310 -11.50 -7.93 -0.07
C PHE A 310 -10.36 -8.68 -0.75
N PHE A 311 -9.21 -8.85 -0.08
CA PHE A 311 -8.07 -9.59 -0.62
C PHE A 311 -8.33 -11.08 -0.81
N LEU A 312 -9.09 -11.72 0.09
CA LEU A 312 -9.49 -13.12 -0.09
C LEU A 312 -10.27 -13.32 -1.40
N GLY A 313 -11.30 -12.49 -1.63
CA GLY A 313 -12.06 -12.53 -2.88
C GLY A 313 -11.20 -12.21 -4.10
N LEU A 314 -10.34 -11.19 -4.00
CA LEU A 314 -9.44 -10.78 -5.07
C LEU A 314 -8.48 -11.90 -5.48
N PHE A 315 -7.79 -12.55 -4.54
CA PHE A 315 -6.85 -13.62 -4.85
C PHE A 315 -7.53 -14.82 -5.52
N ILE A 316 -8.79 -15.13 -5.16
CA ILE A 316 -9.56 -16.18 -5.83
C ILE A 316 -9.80 -15.82 -7.30
N VAL A 317 -10.24 -14.59 -7.59
CA VAL A 317 -10.49 -14.13 -8.96
C VAL A 317 -9.20 -14.10 -9.78
N VAL A 318 -8.11 -13.59 -9.20
CA VAL A 318 -6.79 -13.53 -9.85
C VAL A 318 -6.23 -14.92 -10.13
N GLY A 319 -6.31 -15.84 -9.17
CA GLY A 319 -5.93 -17.24 -9.39
C GLY A 319 -6.81 -17.92 -10.46
N GLY A 320 -8.07 -17.52 -10.57
CA GLY A 320 -8.96 -17.85 -11.70
C GLY A 320 -8.37 -17.45 -13.05
N LEU A 321 -7.94 -16.19 -13.19
CA LEU A 321 -7.32 -15.71 -14.42
C LEU A 321 -6.01 -16.44 -14.73
N GLU A 322 -5.17 -16.66 -13.71
CA GLU A 322 -3.89 -17.36 -13.84
C GLU A 322 -4.09 -18.78 -14.38
N GLN A 323 -4.98 -19.57 -13.77
CA GLN A 323 -5.25 -20.96 -14.20
C GLN A 323 -5.87 -21.06 -15.60
N THR A 324 -6.51 -20.00 -16.10
CA THR A 324 -7.10 -19.99 -17.46
C THR A 324 -6.11 -19.63 -18.56
N GLY A 325 -4.89 -19.18 -18.22
CA GLY A 325 -3.88 -18.82 -19.21
C GLY A 325 -4.02 -17.40 -19.80
N ILE A 326 -4.91 -16.55 -19.25
CA ILE A 326 -5.15 -15.20 -19.79
C ILE A 326 -3.93 -14.29 -19.59
N LEU A 327 -3.25 -14.43 -18.46
CA LEU A 327 -2.16 -13.54 -18.07
C LEU A 327 -0.93 -13.75 -18.97
N GLU A 328 -0.75 -14.97 -19.48
CA GLU A 328 0.24 -15.35 -20.48
C GLU A 328 -0.03 -14.68 -21.84
N ILE A 329 -1.30 -14.50 -22.21
CA ILE A 329 -1.67 -13.80 -23.44
C ILE A 329 -1.26 -12.32 -23.34
N ILE A 330 -1.50 -11.70 -22.18
CA ILE A 330 -1.09 -10.31 -21.92
C ILE A 330 0.44 -10.20 -21.94
N ALA A 331 1.14 -11.12 -21.27
CA ALA A 331 2.61 -11.16 -21.28
C ALA A 331 3.18 -11.30 -22.70
N ALA A 332 2.64 -12.22 -23.50
CA ALA A 332 3.06 -12.43 -24.88
C ALA A 332 2.81 -11.18 -25.76
N PHE A 333 1.72 -10.46 -25.52
CA PHE A 333 1.45 -9.19 -26.20
C PHE A 333 2.50 -8.13 -25.86
N ILE A 334 2.84 -7.95 -24.58
CA ILE A 334 3.88 -7.01 -24.13
C ILE A 334 5.24 -7.41 -24.73
N GLY A 335 5.59 -8.69 -24.73
CA GLY A 335 6.83 -9.21 -25.33
C GLY A 335 6.92 -8.88 -26.83
N ARG A 336 5.81 -9.02 -27.56
CA ARG A 336 5.75 -8.70 -29.00
C ARG A 336 5.90 -7.20 -29.28
N VAL A 337 5.17 -6.37 -28.53
CA VAL A 337 5.24 -4.89 -28.68
C VAL A 337 6.62 -4.37 -28.33
N SER A 338 7.24 -4.93 -27.29
CA SER A 338 8.58 -4.56 -26.85
C SER A 338 9.70 -5.11 -27.75
N LYS A 339 9.42 -6.07 -28.62
CA LYS A 339 10.41 -6.77 -29.48
C LYS A 339 11.59 -7.34 -28.67
N GLY A 340 11.34 -7.80 -27.44
CA GLY A 340 12.41 -8.29 -26.55
C GLY A 340 13.25 -7.19 -25.88
N ASN A 341 12.97 -5.90 -26.09
CA ASN A 341 13.75 -4.81 -25.50
C ASN A 341 13.33 -4.53 -24.04
N LEU A 342 14.24 -4.76 -23.09
CA LEU A 342 14.00 -4.56 -21.66
C LEU A 342 13.58 -3.13 -21.31
N LYS A 343 14.22 -2.09 -21.87
CA LYS A 343 13.86 -0.68 -21.60
C LYS A 343 12.41 -0.40 -21.99
N LEU A 344 11.99 -0.93 -23.14
CA LEU A 344 10.63 -0.77 -23.62
C LEU A 344 9.63 -1.57 -22.76
N MET A 345 9.98 -2.79 -22.32
CA MET A 345 9.14 -3.55 -21.38
C MET A 345 8.93 -2.80 -20.06
N VAL A 346 10.02 -2.28 -19.47
CA VAL A 346 9.98 -1.47 -18.25
C VAL A 346 9.12 -0.23 -18.44
N ALA A 347 9.30 0.50 -19.56
CA ALA A 347 8.48 1.67 -19.88
C ALA A 347 6.99 1.32 -20.01
N ILE A 348 6.66 0.22 -20.70
CA ILE A 348 5.29 -0.26 -20.84
C ILE A 348 4.69 -0.58 -19.48
N ILE A 349 5.40 -1.36 -18.65
CA ILE A 349 4.90 -1.74 -17.32
C ILE A 349 4.68 -0.50 -16.47
N ILE A 350 5.70 0.35 -16.28
CA ILE A 350 5.57 1.49 -15.36
C ILE A 350 4.48 2.47 -15.79
N ILE A 351 4.36 2.76 -17.09
CA ILE A 351 3.36 3.71 -17.61
C ILE A 351 1.95 3.12 -17.56
N ILE A 352 1.77 1.86 -17.96
CA ILE A 352 0.46 1.20 -17.89
C ILE A 352 0.05 1.04 -16.43
N SER A 353 0.97 0.64 -15.55
CA SER A 353 0.71 0.56 -14.11
C SER A 353 0.29 1.90 -13.54
N ALA A 354 1.01 2.97 -13.88
CA ALA A 354 0.68 4.31 -13.42
C ALA A 354 -0.69 4.77 -13.90
N PHE A 355 -0.99 4.55 -15.18
CA PHE A 355 -2.26 4.95 -15.77
C PHE A 355 -3.44 4.12 -15.26
N ALA A 356 -3.30 2.80 -15.23
CA ALA A 356 -4.36 1.90 -14.77
C ALA A 356 -4.66 2.15 -13.29
N SER A 357 -3.63 2.28 -12.46
CA SER A 357 -3.79 2.57 -11.05
C SER A 357 -4.31 3.98 -10.77
N ALA A 358 -4.13 4.95 -11.67
CA ALA A 358 -4.79 6.24 -11.54
C ALA A 358 -6.32 6.14 -11.68
N LEU A 359 -6.83 5.12 -12.36
CA LEU A 359 -8.27 4.96 -12.62
C LEU A 359 -8.93 3.94 -11.70
N ILE A 360 -8.13 3.05 -11.13
CA ILE A 360 -8.56 1.85 -10.43
C ILE A 360 -7.69 1.68 -9.19
N ASP A 361 -8.26 1.13 -8.11
CA ASP A 361 -7.51 0.73 -6.92
C ASP A 361 -6.21 -0.01 -7.29
N ASN A 362 -5.10 0.42 -6.69
CA ASN A 362 -3.75 -0.09 -6.94
C ASN A 362 -3.61 -1.59 -6.62
N ILE A 363 -4.44 -2.12 -5.71
CA ILE A 363 -4.25 -3.46 -5.18
C ILE A 363 -4.68 -4.59 -6.13
N PRO A 364 -5.92 -4.58 -6.69
CA PRO A 364 -6.30 -5.54 -7.72
C PRO A 364 -5.39 -5.51 -8.94
N PHE A 365 -4.92 -4.32 -9.31
CA PHE A 365 -4.04 -4.17 -10.46
C PHE A 365 -2.69 -4.86 -10.22
N ALA A 366 -2.01 -4.60 -9.09
CA ALA A 366 -0.75 -5.28 -8.77
C ALA A 366 -0.88 -6.81 -8.73
N ALA A 367 -1.93 -7.33 -8.08
CA ALA A 367 -2.17 -8.77 -7.98
C ALA A 367 -2.25 -9.45 -9.36
N THR A 368 -2.79 -8.74 -10.35
CA THR A 368 -3.01 -9.28 -11.71
C THR A 368 -1.81 -9.16 -12.60
N MET A 369 -1.00 -8.12 -12.39
CA MET A 369 0.23 -7.91 -13.14
C MET A 369 1.39 -8.76 -12.64
N VAL A 370 1.37 -9.24 -11.39
CA VAL A 370 2.43 -10.12 -10.85
C VAL A 370 2.63 -11.38 -11.71
N PRO A 371 1.59 -12.17 -12.05
CA PRO A 371 1.77 -13.30 -12.96
C PRO A 371 2.15 -12.87 -14.38
N VAL A 372 1.67 -11.73 -14.86
CA VAL A 372 2.02 -11.18 -16.19
C VAL A 372 3.52 -10.90 -16.28
N ILE A 373 4.11 -10.20 -15.30
CA ILE A 373 5.54 -9.90 -15.31
C ILE A 373 6.39 -11.15 -15.10
N LYS A 374 5.90 -12.13 -14.33
CA LYS A 374 6.56 -13.44 -14.15
C LYS A 374 6.61 -14.21 -15.47
N SER A 375 5.48 -14.30 -16.18
CA SER A 375 5.40 -14.94 -17.49
C SER A 375 6.24 -14.19 -18.54
N LEU A 376 6.23 -12.86 -18.51
CA LEU A 376 7.05 -12.03 -19.40
C LEU A 376 8.55 -12.25 -19.15
N ALA A 377 8.99 -12.26 -17.88
CA ALA A 377 10.37 -12.53 -17.50
C ALA A 377 10.84 -13.91 -17.99
N ALA A 378 10.03 -14.95 -17.75
CA ALA A 378 10.34 -16.31 -18.17
C ALA A 378 10.41 -16.47 -19.69
N THR A 379 9.49 -15.85 -20.43
CA THR A 379 9.42 -16.00 -21.89
C THR A 379 10.44 -15.15 -22.65
N GLN A 380 10.82 -14.00 -22.10
CA GLN A 380 11.77 -13.07 -22.75
C GLN A 380 13.21 -13.21 -22.20
N GLY A 381 13.41 -13.99 -21.15
CA GLY A 381 14.72 -14.18 -20.52
C GLY A 381 15.25 -12.91 -19.84
N VAL A 382 14.35 -12.08 -19.29
CA VAL A 382 14.72 -10.85 -18.58
C VAL A 382 14.60 -11.02 -17.07
N ASP A 383 15.33 -10.19 -16.33
CA ASP A 383 15.28 -10.21 -14.86
C ASP A 383 13.91 -9.75 -14.35
N LEU A 384 13.22 -10.67 -13.66
CA LEU A 384 11.91 -10.44 -13.04
C LEU A 384 11.93 -9.30 -12.03
N SER A 385 13.03 -9.11 -11.29
CA SER A 385 13.16 -8.05 -10.30
C SER A 385 13.02 -6.67 -10.94
N VAL A 386 13.58 -6.47 -12.14
CA VAL A 386 13.52 -5.19 -12.86
C VAL A 386 12.07 -4.85 -13.23
N LEU A 387 11.30 -5.84 -13.70
CA LEU A 387 9.88 -5.67 -14.02
C LEU A 387 9.04 -5.45 -12.75
N ALA A 388 9.42 -6.07 -11.63
CA ALA A 388 8.75 -5.89 -10.35
C ALA A 388 8.94 -4.49 -9.78
N TRP A 389 10.12 -3.88 -9.90
CA TRP A 389 10.36 -2.49 -9.49
C TRP A 389 9.55 -1.50 -10.34
N ALA A 390 9.44 -1.76 -11.64
CA ALA A 390 8.60 -0.97 -12.53
C ALA A 390 7.11 -1.09 -12.17
N LEU A 391 6.65 -2.31 -11.87
CA LEU A 391 5.28 -2.58 -11.45
C LEU A 391 4.96 -1.90 -10.11
N SER A 392 5.83 -2.06 -9.10
CA SER A 392 5.68 -1.49 -7.77
C SER A 392 5.59 0.03 -7.82
N MET A 393 6.62 0.71 -8.35
CA MET A 393 6.65 2.17 -8.44
C MET A 393 5.51 2.73 -9.31
N GLY A 394 5.20 2.08 -10.42
CA GLY A 394 4.12 2.50 -11.31
C GLY A 394 2.76 2.39 -10.62
N THR A 395 2.49 1.29 -9.92
CA THR A 395 1.20 1.05 -9.29
C THR A 395 0.96 1.98 -8.10
N ASP A 396 1.89 2.05 -7.15
CA ASP A 396 1.68 2.85 -5.92
C ASP A 396 1.64 4.35 -6.20
N VAL A 397 2.55 4.84 -7.03
CA VAL A 397 2.61 6.27 -7.35
C VAL A 397 1.54 6.66 -8.38
N GLY A 398 1.20 5.75 -9.29
CA GLY A 398 0.08 5.86 -10.22
C GLY A 398 -1.23 6.12 -9.51
N GLY A 399 -1.52 5.31 -8.49
CA GLY A 399 -2.71 5.45 -7.64
C GLY A 399 -2.88 6.83 -7.01
N SER A 400 -1.78 7.57 -6.83
CA SER A 400 -1.81 8.92 -6.27
C SER A 400 -2.35 9.99 -7.23
N ALA A 401 -2.49 9.72 -8.53
CA ALA A 401 -2.87 10.73 -9.51
C ALA A 401 -4.33 11.20 -9.38
N THR A 402 -5.22 10.37 -8.84
CA THR A 402 -6.66 10.69 -8.72
C THR A 402 -7.20 10.38 -7.32
N PRO A 403 -8.34 10.98 -6.91
CA PRO A 403 -8.93 10.73 -5.60
C PRO A 403 -9.31 9.28 -5.33
N ILE A 404 -9.53 8.47 -6.37
CA ILE A 404 -10.01 7.08 -6.26
C ILE A 404 -8.92 6.03 -6.53
N GLY A 405 -7.77 6.44 -7.07
CA GLY A 405 -6.72 5.52 -7.52
C GLY A 405 -6.04 4.75 -6.38
N ALA A 406 -6.03 5.30 -5.17
CA ALA A 406 -5.55 4.62 -3.97
C ALA A 406 -6.51 4.82 -2.79
N SER A 407 -6.59 3.82 -1.93
CA SER A 407 -7.49 3.84 -0.76
C SER A 407 -7.13 4.95 0.23
N ALA A 408 -5.85 5.28 0.40
CA ALA A 408 -5.40 6.41 1.22
C ALA A 408 -5.96 7.75 0.72
N ASN A 409 -6.13 7.92 -0.59
CA ASN A 409 -6.66 9.15 -1.19
C ASN A 409 -8.13 9.33 -0.80
N VAL A 410 -8.92 8.26 -0.89
CA VAL A 410 -10.34 8.23 -0.52
C VAL A 410 -10.49 8.52 0.98
N VAL A 411 -9.68 7.88 1.82
CA VAL A 411 -9.73 8.10 3.27
C VAL A 411 -9.36 9.53 3.63
N GLY A 412 -8.23 10.05 3.13
CA GLY A 412 -7.79 11.41 3.45
C GLY A 412 -8.78 12.48 2.98
N THR A 413 -9.32 12.35 1.77
CA THR A 413 -10.35 13.27 1.25
C THR A 413 -11.68 13.14 2.00
N SER A 414 -12.06 11.94 2.45
CA SER A 414 -13.25 11.70 3.27
C SER A 414 -13.11 12.32 4.67
N VAL A 415 -11.95 12.18 5.31
CA VAL A 415 -11.66 12.80 6.62
C VAL A 415 -11.71 14.32 6.51
N ALA A 416 -11.15 14.89 5.44
CA ALA A 416 -11.23 16.33 5.15
C ALA A 416 -12.69 16.79 4.97
N ALA A 417 -13.46 16.06 4.15
CA ALA A 417 -14.87 16.39 3.86
C ALA A 417 -15.75 16.34 5.11
N LYS A 418 -15.59 15.32 5.98
CA LYS A 418 -16.29 15.19 7.27
C LYS A 418 -16.01 16.37 8.22
N ASN A 419 -14.90 17.08 8.02
CA ASN A 419 -14.49 18.24 8.81
C ASN A 419 -14.79 19.59 8.11
N GLY A 420 -15.59 19.58 7.04
CA GLY A 420 -16.00 20.80 6.32
C GLY A 420 -15.05 21.25 5.20
N TYR A 421 -14.00 20.47 4.90
CA TYR A 421 -13.04 20.78 3.84
C TYR A 421 -13.27 19.85 2.64
N MET A 422 -14.21 20.23 1.76
CA MET A 422 -14.46 19.46 0.53
C MET A 422 -13.32 19.65 -0.48
N ILE A 423 -12.75 18.53 -0.94
CA ILE A 423 -11.70 18.51 -1.95
C ILE A 423 -12.32 17.99 -3.26
N GLY A 424 -12.53 18.88 -4.21
CA GLY A 424 -13.01 18.50 -5.55
C GLY A 424 -11.93 17.82 -6.39
N TRP A 425 -12.36 16.99 -7.35
CA TRP A 425 -11.50 16.30 -8.31
C TRP A 425 -10.49 17.23 -8.99
N GLY A 426 -10.96 18.37 -9.50
CA GLY A 426 -10.08 19.34 -10.17
C GLY A 426 -8.98 19.88 -9.26
N ARG A 427 -9.26 20.12 -7.97
CA ARG A 427 -8.25 20.59 -7.02
C ARG A 427 -7.23 19.50 -6.71
N TYR A 428 -7.70 18.26 -6.51
CA TYR A 428 -6.84 17.11 -6.26
C TYR A 428 -5.90 16.85 -7.45
N CYS A 429 -6.48 16.61 -8.64
CA CYS A 429 -5.71 16.22 -9.81
C CYS A 429 -4.74 17.31 -10.28
N ARG A 430 -5.09 18.59 -10.09
CA ARG A 430 -4.21 19.72 -10.46
C ARG A 430 -2.85 19.65 -9.77
N THR A 431 -2.78 19.13 -8.55
CA THR A 431 -1.53 19.04 -7.80
C THR A 431 -0.96 17.64 -7.77
N ALA A 432 -1.81 16.61 -7.72
CA ALA A 432 -1.37 15.22 -7.64
C ALA A 432 -0.88 14.65 -9.00
N VAL A 433 -1.53 14.97 -10.12
CA VAL A 433 -1.12 14.44 -11.45
C VAL A 433 0.30 14.88 -11.83
N PRO A 434 0.69 16.17 -11.71
CA PRO A 434 2.06 16.55 -12.02
C PRO A 434 3.09 15.91 -11.08
N ALA A 435 2.75 15.74 -9.80
CA ALA A 435 3.59 15.03 -8.84
C ALA A 435 3.78 13.56 -9.26
N THR A 436 2.71 12.85 -9.63
CA THR A 436 2.80 11.47 -10.13
C THR A 436 3.68 11.38 -11.36
N ILE A 437 3.53 12.29 -12.34
CA ILE A 437 4.36 12.31 -13.54
C ILE A 437 5.84 12.48 -13.19
N ILE A 438 6.17 13.40 -12.27
CA ILE A 438 7.55 13.62 -11.80
C ILE A 438 8.13 12.32 -11.25
N VAL A 439 7.42 11.65 -10.33
CA VAL A 439 7.92 10.42 -9.71
C VAL A 439 8.01 9.26 -10.71
N VAL A 440 7.02 9.09 -11.59
CA VAL A 440 7.05 8.03 -12.62
C VAL A 440 8.26 8.21 -13.54
N LEU A 441 8.57 9.44 -13.94
CA LEU A 441 9.75 9.74 -14.76
C LEU A 441 11.06 9.49 -14.00
N ILE A 442 11.17 9.94 -12.75
CA ILE A 442 12.33 9.67 -11.90
C ILE A 442 12.53 8.16 -11.75
N SER A 443 11.46 7.43 -11.46
CA SER A 443 11.47 5.97 -11.31
C SER A 443 11.94 5.28 -12.58
N MET A 444 11.41 5.68 -13.74
CA MET A 444 11.82 5.14 -15.04
C MET A 444 13.30 5.40 -15.32
N VAL A 445 13.79 6.62 -15.07
CA VAL A 445 15.20 6.98 -15.24
C VAL A 445 16.09 6.18 -14.29
N CYS A 446 15.73 6.07 -13.01
CA CYS A 446 16.50 5.30 -12.04
C CYS A 446 16.58 3.82 -12.41
N ILE A 447 15.46 3.22 -12.85
CA ILE A 447 15.42 1.81 -13.28
C ILE A 447 16.25 1.62 -14.56
N PHE A 448 16.15 2.53 -15.53
CA PHE A 448 16.97 2.46 -16.74
C PHE A 448 18.45 2.54 -16.42
N VAL A 449 18.89 3.56 -15.70
CA VAL A 449 20.32 3.76 -15.38
C VAL A 449 20.88 2.59 -14.58
N ARG A 450 20.09 1.99 -13.68
CA ARG A 450 20.57 0.95 -12.78
C ARG A 450 20.52 -0.46 -13.36
N TYR A 451 19.61 -0.76 -14.29
CA TYR A 451 19.38 -2.14 -14.74
C TYR A 451 19.34 -2.33 -16.27
N CYS A 452 19.35 -1.26 -17.08
CA CYS A 452 19.13 -1.35 -18.53
C CYS A 452 20.17 -0.61 -19.37
#